data_AF-A0A3D1QF57-F1
#
_entry.id   AF-A0A3D1QF57-F1
#
_cell.length_a   1.000
_cell.length_b   1.000
_cell.length_c   1.000
_cell.angle_alpha   90.00
_cell.angle_beta   90.00
_cell.angle_gamma   90.00
#
_symmetry.space_group_name_H-M   'P 1'
#
loop_
_entity.id
_entity.type
_entity.pdbx_description
1 polymer ?
#
loop_
_entity_poly.entity_id
_entity_poly.type
_entity_poly.pdbx_seq_one_letter_code
_entity_poly.pdbx_strand_id
1 'polypeptide(L)' 'ARAVETSGIRAVLSRGMIGVSPESQSALDDSRKLVAQWHGAAKGRIRFALGPHAPYTCPPEYLKQVVALAEELEVG' A
#
# COMPACT_ATOMS: atom_id res chain seq x y z
N ALA A 1 7.23 8.51 2.76
CA ALA A 1 7.24 8.31 4.23
C ALA A 1 8.24 9.23 4.94
N ARG A 2 9.54 9.21 4.60
CA ARG A 2 10.56 10.11 5.19
C ARG A 2 10.14 11.59 5.26
N ALA A 3 9.60 12.14 4.17
CA ALA A 3 9.11 13.53 4.17
C ALA A 3 8.00 13.78 5.21
N VAL A 4 7.12 12.80 5.48
CA VAL A 4 6.07 12.89 6.52
C VAL A 4 6.70 12.88 7.91
N GLU A 5 7.69 12.02 8.12
CA GLU A 5 8.43 11.95 9.38
C GLU A 5 9.13 13.28 9.69
N THR A 6 9.90 13.82 8.72
CA THR A 6 10.64 15.08 8.86
C THR A 6 9.74 16.30 9.03
N SER A 7 8.67 16.40 8.22
CA SER A 7 7.76 17.56 8.29
C SER A 7 6.85 17.55 9.51
N GLY A 8 6.67 16.40 10.17
CA GLY A 8 5.78 16.27 11.31
C GLY A 8 4.29 16.15 10.94
N ILE A 9 3.94 16.15 9.65
CA ILE A 9 2.55 15.97 9.21
C ILE A 9 2.06 14.54 9.47
N ARG A 10 0.74 14.35 9.33
CA ARG A 10 0.09 13.04 9.32
C ARG A 10 -0.23 12.66 7.87
N ALA A 11 -0.07 11.39 7.52
CA ALA A 11 -0.41 10.92 6.19
C ALA A 11 -0.84 9.44 6.19
N VAL A 12 -1.77 9.12 5.29
CA VAL A 12 -2.01 7.76 4.82
C VAL A 12 -1.28 7.62 3.48
N LEU A 13 -0.34 6.69 3.40
CA LEU A 13 0.46 6.44 2.23
C LEU A 13 0.07 5.10 1.60
N SER A 14 0.20 5.00 0.29
CA SER A 14 0.04 3.74 -0.44
C SER A 14 1.08 3.63 -1.54
N ARG A 15 1.41 2.40 -1.92
CA ARG A 15 2.03 2.13 -3.20
C ARG A 15 0.90 1.99 -4.22
N GLY A 16 0.95 2.77 -5.30
CA GLY A 16 -0.01 2.64 -6.39
C GLY A 16 0.12 1.27 -7.06
N MET A 17 -1.02 0.62 -7.28
CA MET A 17 -1.10 -0.72 -7.83
C MET A 17 -1.93 -0.74 -9.12
N ILE A 18 -1.36 -1.25 -10.21
CA ILE A 18 -2.03 -1.41 -11.50
C ILE A 18 -1.96 -2.91 -11.85
N GLY A 19 -3.09 -3.60 -11.81
CA GLY A 19 -3.14 -5.05 -11.95
C GLY A 19 -2.87 -5.57 -13.37
N VAL A 20 -3.04 -4.72 -14.39
CA VAL A 20 -2.73 -5.06 -15.79
C VAL A 20 -1.29 -4.71 -16.20
N SER A 21 -0.50 -4.10 -15.31
CA SER A 21 0.89 -3.75 -15.65
C SER A 21 1.83 -4.94 -15.38
N PRO A 22 2.97 -5.03 -16.09
CA PRO A 22 4.01 -6.02 -15.83
C PRO A 22 4.53 -5.99 -14.39
N GLU A 23 4.45 -4.83 -13.75
CA GLU A 23 4.90 -4.57 -12.37
C GLU A 23 3.84 -4.94 -11.30
N SER A 24 2.68 -5.46 -11.69
CA SER A 24 1.57 -5.77 -10.78
C SER A 24 1.98 -6.62 -9.55
N GLN A 25 2.80 -7.65 -9.75
CA GLN A 25 3.33 -8.49 -8.68
C GLN A 25 4.32 -7.71 -7.80
N SER A 26 5.25 -6.97 -8.42
CA SER A 26 6.22 -6.16 -7.67
C SER A 26 5.53 -5.10 -6.81
N ALA A 27 4.38 -4.58 -7.25
CA ALA A 27 3.60 -3.64 -6.46
C ALA A 27 3.03 -4.26 -5.17
N LEU A 28 2.65 -5.55 -5.19
CA LEU A 28 2.24 -6.29 -3.99
C LEU A 28 3.44 -6.50 -3.05
N ASP A 29 4.56 -6.95 -3.59
CA ASP A 29 5.77 -7.24 -2.81
C ASP A 29 6.37 -5.97 -2.17
N ASP A 30 6.41 -4.88 -2.93
CA ASP A 30 6.85 -3.58 -2.42
C ASP A 30 5.90 -3.04 -1.36
N SER A 31 4.59 -3.21 -1.54
CA SER A 31 3.61 -2.80 -0.53
C SER A 31 3.84 -3.53 0.78
N ARG A 32 4.13 -4.83 0.73
CA ARG A 32 4.46 -5.64 1.90
C ARG A 32 5.68 -5.09 2.66
N LYS A 33 6.75 -4.75 1.94
CA LYS A 33 7.96 -4.14 2.52
C LYS A 33 7.67 -2.75 3.10
N LEU A 34 6.91 -1.93 2.38
CA LEU A 34 6.60 -0.55 2.77
C LEU A 34 5.69 -0.51 4.00
N VAL A 35 4.68 -1.38 4.06
CA VAL A 35 3.81 -1.53 5.24
C VAL A 35 4.64 -1.94 6.45
N ALA A 36 5.45 -3.01 6.33
CA ALA A 36 6.31 -3.47 7.43
C ALA A 36 7.28 -2.39 7.93
N GLN A 37 7.79 -1.55 7.03
CA GLN A 37 8.74 -0.50 7.40
C GLN A 37 8.08 0.75 7.99
N TRP A 38 6.92 1.18 7.46
CA TRP A 38 6.40 2.52 7.70
C TRP A 38 5.05 2.57 8.41
N HIS A 39 4.30 1.49 8.44
CA HIS A 39 2.99 1.48 9.09
C HIS A 39 3.15 1.67 10.61
N GLY A 40 2.55 2.73 11.16
CA GLY A 40 2.70 3.10 12.58
C GLY A 40 3.95 3.92 12.90
N ALA A 41 4.84 4.17 11.92
CA ALA A 41 6.04 4.95 12.11
C ALA A 41 5.75 6.43 12.44
N ALA A 42 6.80 7.17 12.82
CA ALA A 42 6.73 8.57 13.23
C ALA A 42 5.68 8.85 14.31
N LYS A 43 5.68 8.04 15.38
CA LYS A 43 4.71 8.09 16.50
C LYS A 43 3.25 7.95 16.00
N GLY A 44 3.01 7.00 15.10
CA GLY A 44 1.68 6.72 14.55
C GLY A 44 1.14 7.78 13.57
N ARG A 45 1.97 8.73 13.10
CA ARG A 45 1.56 9.71 12.09
C ARG A 45 1.54 9.16 10.68
N ILE A 46 2.31 8.10 10.43
CA ILE A 46 2.34 7.42 9.14
C ILE A 46 1.47 6.17 9.25
N ARG A 47 0.39 6.16 8.47
CA ARG A 47 -0.40 4.95 8.21
C ARG A 47 -0.16 4.53 6.76
N PHE A 48 -0.19 3.23 6.53
CA PHE A 48 -0.05 2.65 5.20
C PHE A 48 -1.32 1.89 4.84
N ALA A 49 -1.75 2.03 3.60
CA ALA A 49 -2.91 1.39 3.00
C ALA A 49 -2.53 0.79 1.65
N LEU A 50 -3.32 -0.15 1.14
CA LEU A 50 -3.16 -0.67 -0.22
C LEU A 50 -4.00 0.15 -1.20
N GLY A 51 -3.40 0.57 -2.31
CA GLY A 51 -4.01 1.52 -3.24
C GLY A 51 -4.17 0.95 -4.65
N PRO A 52 -5.16 0.08 -4.91
CA PRO A 52 -5.51 -0.30 -6.27
C PRO A 52 -5.96 0.93 -7.05
N HIS A 53 -5.40 1.12 -8.25
CA HIS A 53 -5.57 2.34 -9.02
C HIS A 53 -7.04 2.59 -9.41
N ALA A 54 -7.70 1.61 -10.01
CA ALA A 54 -9.10 1.66 -10.40
C ALA A 54 -9.63 0.26 -10.79
N PRO A 55 -10.96 0.01 -10.72
CA PRO A 55 -11.54 -1.28 -11.10
C PRO A 55 -11.23 -1.72 -12.55
N TYR A 56 -11.10 -0.79 -13.48
CA TYR A 56 -10.79 -1.10 -14.89
C TYR A 56 -9.29 -1.34 -15.16
N THR A 57 -8.41 -0.99 -14.20
CA THR A 57 -6.97 -1.27 -14.27
C THR A 57 -6.51 -2.39 -13.34
N CYS A 58 -7.41 -2.88 -12.49
CA CYS A 58 -7.17 -3.92 -11.50
C CYS A 58 -8.27 -4.98 -11.67
N PRO A 59 -8.01 -6.04 -12.48
CA PRO A 59 -8.98 -7.09 -12.72
C PRO A 59 -9.44 -7.77 -11.40
N PRO A 60 -10.61 -8.42 -11.37
CA PRO A 60 -11.15 -9.03 -10.16
C PRO A 60 -10.16 -9.97 -9.43
N GLU A 61 -9.38 -10.76 -10.17
CA GLU A 61 -8.37 -11.64 -9.57
C GLU A 61 -7.24 -10.88 -8.88
N TYR A 62 -6.82 -9.74 -9.44
CA TYR A 62 -5.82 -8.90 -8.79
C TYR A 62 -6.40 -8.21 -7.56
N LEU A 63 -7.65 -7.72 -7.62
CA LEU A 63 -8.32 -7.13 -6.46
C LEU A 63 -8.47 -8.14 -5.30
N LYS A 64 -8.75 -9.40 -5.59
CA LYS A 64 -8.76 -10.47 -4.56
C LYS A 64 -7.40 -10.61 -3.88
N GLN A 65 -6.31 -10.54 -4.63
CA GLN A 65 -4.96 -10.57 -4.06
C GLN A 65 -4.68 -9.34 -3.19
N VAL A 66 -5.11 -8.16 -3.62
CA VAL A 66 -5.00 -6.93 -2.82
C VAL A 66 -5.80 -7.04 -1.53
N VAL A 67 -7.02 -7.58 -1.57
CA VAL A 67 -7.84 -7.81 -0.37
C VAL A 67 -7.17 -8.81 0.58
N ALA A 68 -6.72 -9.95 0.08
CA ALA A 68 -6.01 -10.93 0.89
C ALA A 68 -4.74 -10.34 1.54
N LEU A 69 -3.99 -9.50 0.81
CA LEU A 69 -2.82 -8.81 1.33
C LEU A 69 -3.20 -7.76 2.39
N ALA A 70 -4.30 -7.04 2.21
CA ALA A 70 -4.81 -6.08 3.19
C ALA A 70 -5.18 -6.78 4.51
N GLU A 71 -5.89 -7.91 4.43
CA GLU A 71 -6.23 -8.75 5.58
C GLU A 71 -4.99 -9.28 6.29
N GLU A 72 -4.03 -9.84 5.53
CA GLU A 72 -2.79 -10.38 6.10
C GLU A 72 -1.96 -9.33 6.83
N LEU A 73 -1.92 -8.10 6.30
CA LEU A 73 -1.12 -7.01 6.86
C LEU A 73 -1.89 -6.15 7.88
N GLU A 74 -3.17 -6.43 8.11
CA GLU A 74 -4.08 -5.64 8.96
C GLU A 74 -4.11 -4.15 8.58
N VAL A 75 -4.11 -3.87 7.28
CA VAL A 75 -4.16 -2.51 6.72
C VAL A 75 -5.32 -2.35 5.74
N GLY A 76 -5.88 -1.14 5.66
CA GLY A 76 -6.96 -0.78 4.73
C GLY A 76 -6.77 0.63 4.22
#